data_AF-A0A9D7SGZ1-F1
#
_entry.id   AF-A0A9D7SGZ1-F1
#
_cell.length_a   1.000
_cell.length_b   1.000
_cell.length_c   1.000
_cell.angle_alpha   90.00
_cell.angle_beta   90.00
_cell.angle_gamma   90.00
#
_symmetry.space_group_name_H-M   'P 1'
#
loop_
_entity.id
_entity.type
_entity.pdbx_description
1 polymer ?
#
loop_
_entity_poly.entity_id
_entity_poly.type
_entity_poly.pdbx_seq_one_letter_code
_entity_poly.pdbx_strand_id
1 'polypeptide(L)'
;MPGDRWGSWERSLSAAQVAALKRDLRPGLRPGQRGLRLGESGPYAVEDLRLAAGRRFGWTTWPSNACAGELQADGSLRLRGHGWGHNVGLCLATARFRAGQGATAEQILAEAFPPSWRQP
;
A
#
# COMPACT_ATOMS: atom_id res chain seq x y z
N MET A 1 -2.27 -8.75 -13.34
CA MET A 1 -2.56 -8.85 -14.78
C MET A 1 -1.26 -8.97 -15.54
N PRO A 2 -1.16 -9.82 -16.58
CA PRO A 2 0.06 -9.89 -17.39
C PRO A 2 0.48 -8.49 -17.85
N GLY A 3 1.74 -8.11 -17.61
CA GLY A 3 2.27 -6.79 -17.99
C GLY A 3 1.92 -5.62 -17.05
N ASP A 4 1.23 -5.87 -15.92
CA ASP A 4 1.00 -4.81 -14.92
C ASP A 4 2.33 -4.38 -14.29
N ARG A 5 2.74 -3.14 -14.55
CA ARG A 5 3.97 -2.54 -13.99
C ARG A 5 3.96 -2.46 -12.46
N TRP A 6 2.81 -2.66 -11.83
CA TRP A 6 2.66 -2.73 -10.38
C TRP A 6 2.57 -4.15 -9.85
N GLY A 7 2.72 -5.18 -10.69
CA GLY A 7 2.72 -6.58 -10.26
C GLY A 7 3.78 -6.88 -9.20
N SER A 8 4.94 -6.23 -9.28
CA SER A 8 5.95 -6.16 -8.22
C SER A 8 6.74 -4.86 -8.36
N TRP A 9 7.28 -4.35 -7.25
CA TRP A 9 8.09 -3.14 -7.26
C TRP A 9 9.08 -3.12 -6.09
N GLU A 10 10.19 -2.38 -6.30
CA GLU A 10 11.14 -2.01 -5.26
C GLU A 10 11.28 -0.48 -5.22
N ARG A 11 11.32 0.10 -4.02
CA ARG A 11 11.54 1.54 -3.80
C ARG A 11 12.48 1.74 -2.62
N SER A 12 13.19 2.86 -2.65
CA SER A 12 14.04 3.28 -1.55
C SER A 12 13.63 4.67 -1.09
N LEU A 13 13.54 4.86 0.22
CA LEU A 13 13.46 6.18 0.84
C LEU A 13 14.82 6.50 1.47
N SER A 14 15.31 7.72 1.26
CA SER A 14 16.55 8.17 1.88
C SER A 14 16.42 8.31 3.40
N ALA A 15 17.54 8.33 4.11
CA ALA A 15 17.55 8.57 5.55
C ALA A 15 16.83 9.86 5.95
N ALA A 16 16.95 10.92 5.15
CA ALA A 16 16.25 12.18 5.37
C ALA A 16 14.72 12.04 5.24
N GLN A 17 14.25 11.27 4.25
CA GLN A 17 12.82 10.97 4.07
C GLN A 17 12.29 10.12 5.24
N VAL A 18 13.04 9.11 5.66
CA VAL A 18 12.71 8.27 6.83
C VAL A 18 12.63 9.14 8.09
N ALA A 19 13.59 10.02 8.33
CA ALA A 19 13.60 10.92 9.48
C ALA A 19 12.41 11.89 9.46
N ALA A 20 12.01 12.39 8.29
CA ALA A 20 10.80 13.22 8.15
C ALA A 20 9.53 12.44 8.51
N LEU A 21 9.37 11.20 8.02
CA LEU A 21 8.23 10.35 8.38
C LEU A 21 8.16 10.07 9.89
N LYS A 22 9.31 9.83 10.54
CA LYS A 22 9.38 9.62 12.00
C LYS A 22 8.92 10.84 12.79
N ARG A 23 9.12 12.06 12.26
CA ARG A 23 8.66 13.31 12.91
C ARG A 23 7.17 13.56 12.67
N ASP A 24 6.69 13.25 11.48
CA ASP A 24 5.31 13.54 11.06
C ASP A 24 4.29 12.56 11.68
N LEU A 25 4.73 11.36 12.05
CA LEU A 25 3.85 10.28 12.50
C LEU A 25 4.12 9.90 13.95
N ARG A 26 3.04 9.58 14.68
CA ARG A 26 3.11 8.94 16.00
C ARG A 26 3.15 7.41 15.80
N PRO A 27 4.07 6.69 16.47
CA PRO A 27 4.00 5.23 16.57
C PRO A 27 2.69 4.77 17.22
N GLY A 28 2.23 3.59 16.83
CA GLY A 28 1.01 2.98 17.33
C GLY A 28 0.23 2.27 16.24
N LEU A 29 -0.46 1.20 16.62
CA LEU A 29 -1.35 0.44 15.74
C LEU A 29 -2.73 0.36 16.36
N ARG A 30 -3.76 0.49 15.51
CA ARG A 30 -5.14 0.12 15.82
C ARG A 30 -5.35 -1.36 15.48
N PRO A 31 -6.34 -2.03 16.09
CA PRO A 31 -6.68 -3.41 15.74
C PRO A 31 -6.84 -3.60 14.24
N GLY A 32 -6.22 -4.66 13.69
CA GLY A 32 -6.25 -4.99 12.26
C GLY A 32 -5.28 -4.20 11.37
N GLN A 33 -4.55 -3.21 11.89
CA GLN A 33 -3.54 -2.50 11.10
C GLN A 33 -2.24 -3.30 10.98
N ARG A 34 -1.63 -3.26 9.78
CA ARG A 34 -0.26 -3.73 9.58
C ARG A 34 0.73 -2.68 10.05
N GLY A 35 1.69 -3.12 10.87
CA GLY A 35 2.77 -2.28 11.37
C GLY A 35 4.07 -2.44 10.61
N LEU A 36 4.86 -1.37 10.57
CA LEU A 36 6.23 -1.37 10.11
C LEU A 36 7.11 -0.56 11.07
N ARG A 37 8.26 -1.13 11.47
CA ARG A 37 9.26 -0.43 12.28
C ARG A 37 10.27 0.27 11.37
N LEU A 38 10.70 1.45 11.78
CA LEU A 38 11.77 2.21 11.15
C LEU A 38 12.98 2.22 12.09
N GLY A 39 13.67 1.08 12.18
CA GLY A 39 14.71 0.83 13.19
C GLY A 39 14.07 0.66 14.57
N GLU A 40 14.59 1.35 15.58
CA GLU A 40 14.00 1.31 16.92
C GLU A 40 12.67 2.06 17.08
N SER A 41 12.30 2.88 16.10
CA SER A 41 11.04 3.61 16.14
C SER A 41 9.89 2.82 15.51
N GLY A 42 8.70 2.93 16.08
CA GLY A 42 7.48 2.25 15.62
C GLY A 42 6.98 1.20 16.62
N PRO A 43 6.06 0.31 16.21
CA PRO A 43 5.53 0.19 14.85
C PRO A 43 4.66 1.38 14.45
N TYR A 44 4.70 1.73 13.16
CA TYR A 44 3.78 2.68 12.54
C TYR A 44 2.79 1.91 11.65
N ALA A 45 1.56 2.37 11.54
CA ALA A 45 0.64 1.83 10.55
C ALA A 45 1.21 2.05 9.14
N VAL A 46 1.31 0.98 8.34
CA VAL A 46 1.84 1.04 6.97
C VAL A 46 1.05 2.03 6.11
N GLU A 47 -0.26 2.11 6.32
CA GLU A 47 -1.11 3.06 5.62
C GLU A 47 -0.76 4.51 5.94
N ASP A 48 -0.52 4.83 7.22
CA ASP A 48 -0.15 6.19 7.62
C ASP A 48 1.21 6.58 7.02
N LEU A 49 2.18 5.64 7.00
CA LEU A 49 3.46 5.81 6.33
C LEU A 49 3.28 6.06 4.83
N ARG A 50 2.50 5.24 4.14
CA ARG A 50 2.21 5.37 2.70
C ARG A 50 1.57 6.71 2.38
N LEU A 51 0.55 7.10 3.14
CA LEU A 51 -0.17 8.35 2.95
C LEU A 51 0.71 9.57 3.22
N ALA A 52 1.53 9.54 4.28
CA ALA A 52 2.48 10.61 4.59
C ALA A 52 3.57 10.72 3.51
N ALA A 53 4.16 9.59 3.08
CA ALA A 53 5.14 9.58 2.00
C ALA A 53 4.54 10.08 0.68
N GLY A 54 3.32 9.66 0.34
CA GLY A 54 2.61 10.10 -0.85
C GLY A 54 2.35 11.60 -0.88
N ARG A 55 1.86 12.17 0.22
CA ARG A 55 1.65 13.62 0.36
C ARG A 55 2.93 14.44 0.28
N ARG A 56 4.04 13.89 0.80
CA ARG A 56 5.29 14.65 0.98
C ARG A 56 6.30 14.50 -0.14
N PHE A 57 6.39 13.30 -0.73
CA PHE A 57 7.44 12.92 -1.68
C PHE A 57 6.89 12.45 -3.02
N GLY A 58 5.57 12.27 -3.14
CA GLY A 58 4.89 11.80 -4.33
C GLY A 58 4.32 10.39 -4.18
N TRP A 59 3.18 10.15 -4.82
CA TRP A 59 2.41 8.91 -4.70
C TRP A 59 3.09 7.65 -5.27
N THR A 60 4.22 7.79 -5.95
CA THR A 60 5.02 6.67 -6.47
C THR A 60 6.15 6.24 -5.52
N THR A 61 6.43 7.02 -4.48
CA THR A 61 7.47 6.73 -3.47
C THR A 61 7.12 5.51 -2.63
N TRP A 62 5.86 5.37 -2.26
CA TRP A 62 5.33 4.22 -1.52
C TRP A 62 4.05 3.74 -2.21
N PRO A 63 4.16 2.83 -3.20
CA PRO A 63 3.05 2.54 -4.09
C PRO A 63 1.83 1.89 -3.42
N SER A 64 2.05 1.01 -2.44
CA SER A 64 0.96 0.21 -1.87
C SER A 64 1.14 -0.12 -0.39
N ASN A 65 0.05 -0.49 0.28
CA ASN A 65 0.12 -1.04 1.63
C ASN A 65 0.71 -2.46 1.61
N ALA A 66 0.56 -3.21 0.51
CA ALA A 66 1.06 -4.56 0.34
C ALA A 66 2.58 -4.59 0.07
N CYS A 67 3.34 -4.32 1.12
CA CYS A 67 4.80 -4.25 1.07
C CYS A 67 5.43 -4.74 2.38
N ALA A 68 6.71 -5.11 2.28
CA ALA A 68 7.64 -5.20 3.39
C ALA A 68 8.68 -4.09 3.28
N GLY A 69 9.24 -3.67 4.41
CA GLY A 69 10.33 -2.70 4.43
C GLY A 69 11.45 -3.11 5.37
N GLU A 70 12.66 -2.76 4.97
CA GLU A 70 13.90 -3.13 5.62
C GLU A 70 14.75 -1.86 5.78
N LEU A 71 14.91 -1.41 7.03
CA LEU A 71 15.79 -0.27 7.32
C LEU A 71 17.24 -0.72 7.13
N GLN A 72 17.98 0.04 6.34
CA GLN A 72 19.39 -0.18 6.05
C GLN A 72 20.28 0.51 7.09
N ALA A 73 21.55 0.13 7.18
CA ALA A 73 22.50 0.68 8.14
C ALA A 73 22.74 2.20 7.98
N ASP A 74 22.61 2.73 6.77
CA ASP A 74 22.71 4.17 6.47
C ASP A 74 21.45 4.97 6.84
N GLY A 75 20.44 4.30 7.42
CA GLY A 75 19.16 4.89 7.79
C GLY A 75 18.16 5.02 6.65
N SER A 76 18.51 4.61 5.43
CA SER A 76 17.56 4.49 4.32
C SER A 76 16.61 3.31 4.53
N LEU A 77 15.44 3.35 3.88
CA LEU A 77 14.46 2.27 3.93
C LEU A 77 14.29 1.66 2.55
N ARG A 78 14.58 0.36 2.42
CA ARG A 78 14.26 -0.41 1.21
C ARG A 78 12.87 -1.01 1.36
N LEU A 79 12.01 -0.80 0.37
CA LEU A 79 10.65 -1.31 0.30
C LEU A 79 10.52 -2.27 -0.87
N ARG A 80 9.92 -3.43 -0.63
CA ARG A 80 9.54 -4.40 -1.65
C ARG A 80 8.05 -4.69 -1.51
N GLY A 81 7.30 -4.63 -2.60
CA GLY A 81 5.86 -4.83 -2.55
C GLY A 81 5.24 -5.11 -3.90
N HIS A 82 3.91 -5.12 -3.90
CA HIS A 82 3.11 -5.34 -5.10
C HIS A 82 1.82 -4.51 -5.07
N GLY A 83 1.20 -4.34 -6.23
CA GLY A 83 0.02 -3.54 -6.45
C GLY A 83 0.25 -2.04 -6.19
N TRP A 84 -0.87 -1.31 -6.14
CA TRP A 84 -0.92 0.12 -5.88
C TRP A 84 -2.15 0.45 -5.02
N GLY A 85 -2.05 1.48 -4.17
CA GLY A 85 -3.12 1.89 -3.27
C GLY A 85 -3.19 1.08 -1.97
N HIS A 86 -4.36 1.06 -1.32
CA HIS A 86 -4.52 0.43 0.00
C HIS A 86 -4.71 -1.10 -0.04
N ASN A 87 -4.93 -1.69 -1.23
CA ASN A 87 -5.11 -3.13 -1.47
C ASN A 87 -6.33 -3.76 -0.76
N VAL A 88 -7.44 -3.02 -0.63
CA VAL A 88 -8.69 -3.54 -0.03
C VAL A 88 -9.87 -3.24 -0.96
N GLY A 89 -10.80 -4.18 -1.12
CA GLY A 89 -11.99 -4.02 -1.97
C GLY A 89 -11.68 -4.11 -3.46
N LEU A 90 -12.26 -3.19 -4.25
CA LEU A 90 -12.20 -3.24 -5.70
C LEU A 90 -10.83 -2.84 -6.27
N CYS A 91 -10.14 -3.79 -6.90
CA CYS A 91 -8.97 -3.52 -7.72
C CYS A 91 -9.38 -2.99 -9.11
N LEU A 92 -9.15 -1.71 -9.38
CA LEU A 92 -9.52 -1.08 -10.66
C LEU A 92 -8.86 -1.72 -11.89
N ALA A 93 -7.61 -2.18 -11.76
CA ALA A 93 -6.93 -2.88 -12.87
C ALA A 93 -7.63 -4.20 -13.21
N THR A 94 -8.03 -4.96 -12.19
CA THR A 94 -8.81 -6.20 -12.38
C THR A 94 -10.19 -5.90 -12.95
N ALA A 95 -10.89 -4.89 -12.41
CA ALA A 95 -12.20 -4.47 -12.90
C ALA A 95 -12.18 -4.12 -14.39
N ARG A 96 -11.18 -3.33 -14.83
CA ARG A 96 -11.02 -2.96 -16.25
C ARG A 96 -10.73 -4.17 -17.13
N PHE A 97 -9.89 -5.08 -16.66
CA PHE A 97 -9.59 -6.31 -17.38
C PHE A 97 -10.84 -7.19 -17.54
N ARG A 98 -11.62 -7.39 -16.48
CA ARG A 98 -12.87 -8.17 -16.51
C ARG A 98 -13.93 -7.51 -17.39
N ALA A 99 -14.06 -6.18 -17.33
CA ALA A 99 -14.95 -5.42 -18.21
C ALA A 99 -14.54 -5.60 -19.69
N GLY A 100 -13.24 -5.60 -19.99
CA GLY A 100 -12.72 -5.90 -21.33
C GLY A 100 -13.01 -7.33 -21.81
N GLN A 101 -13.32 -8.25 -20.88
CA GLN A 101 -13.78 -9.62 -21.17
C GLN A 101 -15.30 -9.74 -21.22
N GLY A 102 -16.05 -8.64 -21.12
CA GLY A 102 -17.51 -8.62 -21.15
C GLY A 102 -18.20 -8.88 -19.81
N ALA A 103 -17.48 -8.90 -18.69
CA ALA A 103 -18.10 -9.03 -17.38
C ALA A 103 -18.92 -7.78 -17.02
N THR A 104 -20.09 -7.99 -16.39
CA THR A 104 -20.93 -6.88 -15.92
C THR A 104 -20.38 -6.27 -14.63
N ALA A 105 -20.85 -5.08 -14.27
CA ALA A 105 -20.48 -4.43 -13.01
C ALA A 105 -20.82 -5.30 -11.80
N GLU A 106 -21.98 -5.97 -11.82
CA GLU A 106 -22.44 -6.85 -10.73
C GLU A 106 -21.52 -8.06 -10.54
N GLN A 107 -21.03 -8.64 -11.63
CA GLN A 107 -20.08 -9.76 -11.59
C GLN A 107 -18.73 -9.30 -11.02
N ILE A 108 -18.22 -8.16 -11.50
CA ILE A 108 -16.96 -7.57 -11.01
C ILE A 108 -17.05 -7.24 -9.51
N LEU A 109 -18.16 -6.66 -9.07
CA LEU A 109 -18.36 -6.31 -7.66
C LEU A 109 -18.53 -7.56 -6.78
N ALA A 110 -19.17 -8.63 -7.28
CA ALA A 110 -19.26 -9.92 -6.57
C ALA A 110 -17.89 -10.56 -6.34
N GLU A 111 -16.93 -10.37 -7.24
CA GLU A 111 -15.56 -10.88 -7.08
C GLU A 111 -14.75 -10.06 -6.06
N ALA A 112 -15.03 -8.76 -5.95
CA ALA A 112 -14.26 -7.84 -5.12
C ALA A 112 -14.75 -7.73 -3.67
N PHE A 113 -16.02 -8.01 -3.42
CA PHE A 113 -16.66 -7.82 -2.12
C PHE A 113 -17.33 -9.10 -1.63
N PRO A 114 -17.31 -9.37 -0.31
CA PRO A 114 -18.01 -10.52 0.25
C PRO A 114 -19.54 -10.38 0.05
N PRO A 115 -20.30 -11.49 0.05
CA PRO A 115 -21.76 -11.45 -0.13
C PRO A 115 -22.49 -10.54 0.86
N SER A 116 -21.95 -10.35 2.06
CA SER A 116 -22.50 -9.47 3.10
C SER A 116 -22.58 -7.99 2.71
N TRP A 117 -21.82 -7.55 1.70
CA TRP A 117 -21.87 -6.16 1.22
C TRP A 117 -23.19 -5.81 0.49
N ARG A 118 -23.96 -6.82 0.06
CA ARG A 118 -25.26 -6.62 -0.63
C ARG A 118 -26.47 -6.64 0.30
N GLN A 119 -26.28 -6.82 1.61
CA GLN A 119 -27.40 -6.78 2.55
C GLN A 119 -27.75 -5.31 2.89
N PRO A 120 -29.04 -4.95 2.87
CA PRO A 120 -29.49 -3.60 3.19
C PRO A 120 -29.21 -3.19 4.64
#